data_AF-A0A7Z7W0L0-F1
#
_entry.id   AF-A0A7Z7W0L0-F1
#
_cell.length_a   1.000
_cell.length_b   1.000
_cell.length_c   1.000
_cell.angle_alpha   90.00
_cell.angle_beta   90.00
_cell.angle_gamma   90.00
#
_symmetry.space_group_name_H-M   'P 1'
#
loop_
_entity.id
_entity.type
_entity.pdbx_description
1 polymer ?
#
loop_
_entity_poly.entity_id
_entity_poly.type
_entity_poly.pdbx_seq_one_letter_code
_entity_poly.pdbx_strand_id
1 'polypeptide(L)'
;MTFEEKLSQMYNEIANEISGMIPVEWEKVYTIAYLDDEGGEVVFNYTKPGSDELNYYTDISRDYNISEKIFDDLWMNLYYLFMNLRDLFK
;
A
#
# COMPACT_ATOMS: atom_id res chain seq x y z
N MET A 1 6.33 -20.45 -13.92
CA MET A 1 5.83 -19.99 -12.62
C MET A 1 4.36 -20.35 -12.55
N THR A 2 3.89 -20.96 -11.47
CA THR A 2 2.47 -21.25 -11.27
C THR A 2 1.70 -19.95 -11.01
N PHE A 3 0.38 -20.03 -11.05
CA PHE A 3 -0.48 -18.89 -10.72
C PHE A 3 -0.24 -18.45 -9.26
N GLU A 4 -0.14 -19.40 -8.34
CA GLU A 4 0.08 -19.18 -6.91
C GLU A 4 1.44 -18.53 -6.63
N GLU A 5 2.50 -18.96 -7.34
CA GLU A 5 3.82 -18.36 -7.22
C GLU A 5 3.80 -16.89 -7.68
N LYS A 6 3.16 -16.59 -8.82
CA LYS A 6 3.03 -15.23 -9.33
C LYS A 6 2.19 -14.36 -8.38
N LEU A 7 1.08 -14.89 -7.89
CA LEU A 7 0.20 -14.21 -6.94
C LEU A 7 0.96 -13.87 -5.65
N SER A 8 1.72 -14.82 -5.10
CA SER A 8 2.53 -14.61 -3.91
C SER A 8 3.62 -13.55 -4.12
N GLN A 9 4.24 -13.48 -5.30
CA GLN A 9 5.22 -12.44 -5.62
C GLN A 9 4.57 -11.05 -5.60
N MET A 10 3.41 -10.90 -6.22
CA MET A 10 2.69 -9.63 -6.27
C MET A 10 2.21 -9.17 -4.88
N TYR A 11 1.74 -10.09 -4.03
CA TYR A 11 1.42 -9.78 -2.64
C TYR A 11 2.65 -9.30 -1.85
N ASN A 12 3.81 -9.92 -2.05
CA ASN A 12 5.05 -9.48 -1.41
C ASN A 12 5.50 -8.10 -1.90
N GLU A 13 5.39 -7.82 -3.20
CA GLU A 13 5.69 -6.49 -3.75
C GLU A 13 4.81 -5.40 -3.14
N ILE A 14 3.49 -5.64 -3.07
CA ILE A 14 2.53 -4.73 -2.44
C ILE A 14 2.86 -4.52 -0.96
N ALA A 15 3.12 -5.60 -0.22
CA ALA A 15 3.44 -5.52 1.21
C ALA A 15 4.75 -4.75 1.46
N ASN A 16 5.76 -4.95 0.62
CA ASN A 16 7.03 -4.25 0.71
C ASN A 16 6.90 -2.76 0.39
N GLU A 17 6.11 -2.40 -0.62
CA GLU A 17 5.85 -0.99 -0.96
C GLU A 17 5.17 -0.28 0.21
N ILE A 18 4.10 -0.84 0.77
CA ILE A 18 3.42 -0.25 1.95
C ILE A 18 4.38 -0.16 3.14
N SER A 19 5.18 -1.21 3.40
CA SER A 19 6.17 -1.18 4.47
C SER A 19 7.21 -0.09 4.27
N GLY A 20 7.60 0.22 3.03
CA GLY A 20 8.54 1.28 2.70
C GLY A 20 7.95 2.69 2.84
N MET A 21 6.62 2.81 2.69
CA MET A 21 5.91 4.07 2.87
C MET A 21 5.77 4.49 4.34
N ILE A 22 5.82 3.56 5.30
CA ILE A 22 5.63 3.84 6.73
C ILE A 22 7.00 4.11 7.39
N PRO A 23 7.31 5.35 7.81
CA PRO A 23 8.65 5.73 8.28
C PRO A 23 8.90 5.44 9.78
N VAL A 24 8.07 4.59 10.37
CA VAL A 24 8.11 4.24 11.80
C VAL A 24 7.89 2.75 11.97
N GLU A 25 8.23 2.22 13.15
CA GLU A 25 7.82 0.88 13.52
C GLU A 25 6.29 0.76 13.49
N TRP A 26 5.81 -0.32 12.88
CA TRP A 26 4.39 -0.64 12.73
C TRP A 26 4.16 -2.12 13.06
N GLU A 27 2.93 -2.46 13.47
CA GLU A 27 2.57 -3.82 13.88
C GLU A 27 1.67 -4.52 12.85
N LYS A 28 0.60 -3.83 12.42
CA LYS A 28 -0.34 -4.33 11.41
C LYS A 28 -0.64 -3.26 10.38
N VAL A 29 -0.82 -3.70 9.15
CA VAL A 29 -1.29 -2.91 8.01
C VAL A 29 -2.62 -3.47 7.53
N TYR A 30 -3.55 -2.58 7.21
CA TYR A 30 -4.85 -2.91 6.63
C TYR A 30 -4.98 -2.11 5.34
N THR A 31 -5.06 -2.79 4.20
CA THR A 31 -5.13 -2.15 2.88
C THR A 31 -6.36 -2.62 2.11
N ILE A 32 -6.95 -1.72 1.35
CA ILE A 32 -8.05 -1.99 0.43
C ILE A 32 -7.82 -1.23 -0.88
N ALA A 33 -8.13 -1.88 -1.99
CA ALA A 33 -8.06 -1.30 -3.31
C ALA A 33 -9.42 -1.42 -4.00
N TYR A 34 -10.00 -0.28 -4.36
CA TYR A 34 -11.21 -0.20 -5.18
C TYR A 34 -10.77 0.17 -6.59
N LEU A 35 -10.75 -0.78 -7.53
CA LEU A 35 -10.20 -0.59 -8.87
C LEU A 35 -11.11 -1.16 -9.95
N ASP A 36 -11.33 -0.38 -11.00
CA ASP A 36 -11.99 -0.79 -12.23
C ASP A 36 -11.17 -0.41 -13.48
N ASP A 37 -11.79 -0.40 -14.66
CA ASP A 37 -11.12 -0.04 -15.92
C ASP A 37 -10.97 1.47 -16.13
N GLU A 38 -11.68 2.30 -15.35
CA GLU A 38 -11.62 3.76 -15.39
C GLU A 38 -10.70 4.34 -14.31
N GLY A 39 -10.37 3.56 -13.28
CA GLY A 39 -9.36 3.87 -12.28
C GLY A 39 -9.79 3.41 -10.90
N GLY A 40 -9.41 4.18 -9.87
CA GLY A 40 -9.86 3.93 -8.52
C GLY A 40 -8.93 4.46 -7.44
N GLU A 41 -8.98 3.85 -6.26
CA GLU A 41 -8.25 4.31 -5.09
C GLU A 41 -7.69 3.12 -4.29
N VAL A 42 -6.46 3.28 -3.81
CA VAL A 42 -5.83 2.38 -2.85
C VAL A 42 -5.67 3.13 -1.52
N VAL A 43 -6.21 2.54 -0.47
CA VAL A 43 -6.24 3.10 0.87
C VAL A 43 -5.60 2.11 1.83
N PHE A 44 -4.77 2.60 2.75
CA PHE A 44 -4.31 1.77 3.87
C PHE A 44 -4.30 2.52 5.20
N ASN A 45 -4.37 1.73 6.27
CA ASN A 45 -4.15 2.15 7.64
C ASN A 45 -3.06 1.29 8.26
N TYR A 46 -2.39 1.80 9.28
CA TYR A 46 -1.42 1.04 10.06
C TYR A 46 -1.56 1.29 11.56
N THR A 47 -1.10 0.32 12.33
CA THR A 47 -1.01 0.39 13.80
C THR A 47 0.45 0.50 14.22
N LYS A 48 0.70 1.21 15.31
CA LYS A 48 2.02 1.28 15.95
C LYS A 48 2.12 0.18 17.02
N PRO A 49 3.33 -0.29 17.38
CA PRO A 49 3.49 -1.34 18.38
C PRO A 49 2.73 -1.06 19.67
N GLY A 50 1.86 -1.99 20.08
CA GLY A 50 1.09 -1.88 21.32
C GLY A 50 -0.06 -0.85 21.30
N SER A 51 -0.46 -0.39 20.12
CA SER A 51 -1.62 0.48 19.93
C SER A 51 -2.57 -0.10 18.87
N ASP A 52 -3.87 -0.11 19.17
CA ASP A 52 -4.92 -0.45 18.20
C ASP A 52 -5.39 0.77 17.39
N GLU A 53 -4.75 1.95 17.57
CA GLU A 53 -5.06 3.16 16.82
C GLU A 53 -4.72 2.99 15.33
N LEU A 54 -5.70 3.24 14.48
CA LEU A 54 -5.54 3.22 13.04
C LEU A 54 -5.01 4.58 12.56
N ASN A 55 -3.75 4.59 12.12
CA ASN A 55 -3.11 5.75 11.53
C ASN A 55 -3.38 5.71 10.02
N TYR A 56 -3.96 6.79 9.48
CA TYR A 56 -4.36 6.87 8.08
C TYR A 56 -3.17 7.23 7.19
N TYR A 57 -3.04 6.58 6.02
CA TYR A 57 -1.83 6.72 5.21
C TYR A 57 -1.55 8.15 4.74
N THR A 58 -2.56 8.94 4.39
CA THR A 58 -2.34 10.32 3.90
C THR A 58 -1.75 11.24 4.95
N ASP A 59 -1.90 10.92 6.25
CA ASP A 59 -1.31 11.70 7.34
C ASP A 59 0.21 11.50 7.44
N ILE A 60 0.78 10.44 6.84
CA ILE A 60 2.22 10.12 6.90
C ILE A 60 3.09 11.30 6.43
N SER A 61 2.71 11.93 5.31
CA SER A 61 3.48 13.05 4.76
C SER A 61 3.61 14.19 5.78
N ARG A 62 2.49 14.58 6.40
CA ARG A 62 2.43 15.64 7.41
C ARG A 62 3.12 15.22 8.70
N ASP A 63 2.75 14.07 9.25
CA ASP A 63 3.12 13.66 10.60
C ASP A 63 4.61 13.32 10.74
N TYR A 64 5.26 12.90 9.63
CA TYR A 64 6.68 12.58 9.60
C TYR A 64 7.51 13.52 8.71
N ASN A 65 6.91 14.63 8.25
CA ASN A 65 7.57 15.64 7.44
C ASN A 65 8.24 15.04 6.17
N ILE A 66 7.53 14.12 5.51
CA ILE A 66 7.92 13.56 4.21
C ILE A 66 7.33 14.46 3.12
N SER A 67 8.13 14.77 2.10
CA SER A 67 7.68 15.53 0.93
C SER A 67 6.43 14.92 0.30
N GLU A 68 5.38 15.71 0.13
CA GLU A 68 4.14 15.30 -0.55
C GLU A 68 4.44 14.66 -1.91
N LYS A 69 5.34 15.27 -2.69
CA LYS A 69 5.76 14.70 -3.98
C LYS A 69 6.34 13.29 -3.86
N ILE A 70 7.20 13.05 -2.85
CA ILE A 70 7.79 11.72 -2.65
C ILE A 70 6.70 10.73 -2.24
N PHE A 71 5.78 11.17 -1.39
CA PHE A 71 4.67 10.35 -0.95
C PHE A 71 3.72 10.00 -2.11
N ASP A 72 3.38 10.96 -2.97
CA ASP A 72 2.56 10.77 -4.15
C ASP A 72 3.21 9.79 -5.14
N ASP A 73 4.53 9.90 -5.36
CA ASP A 73 5.27 8.99 -6.22
C ASP A 73 5.21 7.54 -5.68
N LEU A 74 5.36 7.35 -4.37
CA LEU A 74 5.22 6.02 -3.72
C LEU A 74 3.78 5.50 -3.80
N TRP A 75 2.79 6.36 -3.54
CA TRP A 75 1.38 5.96 -3.64
C TRP A 75 0.99 5.57 -5.07
N MET A 76 1.47 6.29 -6.08
CA MET A 76 1.26 5.93 -7.48
C MET A 76 1.88 4.57 -7.82
N ASN A 77 3.05 4.24 -7.28
CA ASN A 77 3.64 2.90 -7.44
C ASN A 77 2.74 1.83 -6.82
N LEU A 78 2.29 2.04 -5.58
CA LEU A 78 1.38 1.13 -4.89
C LEU A 78 0.08 0.93 -5.69
N TYR A 79 -0.50 2.00 -6.22
CA TYR A 79 -1.67 1.96 -7.09
C TYR A 79 -1.45 1.05 -8.30
N TYR A 80 -0.33 1.21 -9.01
CA TYR A 80 -0.02 0.35 -10.17
C TYR A 80 0.22 -1.11 -9.79
N LEU A 81 0.79 -1.41 -8.62
CA LEU A 81 0.92 -2.78 -8.13
C LEU A 81 -0.45 -3.45 -7.95
N PHE A 82 -1.43 -2.72 -7.40
CA PHE A 82 -2.80 -3.24 -7.27
C PHE A 82 -3.53 -3.35 -8.62
N MET A 83 -3.29 -2.43 -9.57
CA MET A 83 -3.81 -2.56 -10.94
C MET A 83 -3.28 -3.82 -11.62
N ASN A 84 -1.98 -4.09 -11.51
CA ASN A 84 -1.37 -5.31 -12.01
C ASN A 84 -2.00 -6.56 -11.36
N LEU A 85 -2.20 -6.52 -10.04
CA LEU A 85 -2.84 -7.62 -9.31
C LEU A 85 -4.26 -7.87 -9.81
N ARG A 86 -5.06 -6.82 -10.01
CA ARG A 86 -6.40 -6.93 -10.60
C ARG A 86 -6.36 -7.58 -11.97
N ASP A 87 -5.44 -7.16 -12.83
CA ASP A 87 -5.31 -7.69 -14.19
C ASP A 87 -4.88 -9.16 -14.21
N LEU A 88 -4.27 -9.69 -13.15
CA LEU A 88 -3.97 -11.12 -13.02
C LEU A 88 -5.25 -11.98 -12.92
N PHE A 89 -6.37 -11.42 -12.45
CA PHE A 89 -7.64 -12.12 -12.28
C PHE A 89 -8.65 -11.90 -13.41
N LYS A 90 -8.29 -11.12 -14.44
CA LYS A 90 -9.08 -10.95 -15.66
C LYS A 90 -8.88 -12.13 -16.62
#